data_AF-T0Y5K3-F1
#
_entry.id   AF-T0Y5K3-F1
#
_cell.length_a   1.000
_cell.length_b   1.000
_cell.length_c   1.000
_cell.angle_alpha   90.00
_cell.angle_beta   90.00
_cell.angle_gamma   90.00
#
_symmetry.space_group_name_H-M   'P 1'
#
loop_
_entity.id
_entity.type
_entity.pdbx_description
1 polymer ?
#
loop_
_entity_poly.entity_id
_entity_poly.type
_entity_poly.pdbx_seq_one_letter_code
_entity_poly.pdbx_strand_id
1 'polypeptide(L)'
;RTPSAQGDETGMPVSGKTEWLWVGTSPTLTVYHIQAGRSGDAAATMWTGYRGKQTHDGLDSYNSVDGAEHQMDLVHANRWLQKVEASHGIRPMGLLKTEEPTYQRAGRPPKEFLRFAAGVRSRLRAEVRWVERYPKATAGTRERRYARAVRSMGRFLAREWRDEDAVRIADELGQRLETLFTFVRRPGVSWNSNEAEREVRIAVVHRKI
;
A
#
# COMPACT_ATOMS: atom_id res chain seq x y z
N ARG A 1 1.52 -13.00 -20.19
CA ARG A 1 1.26 -11.95 -19.17
C ARG A 1 2.40 -12.00 -18.16
N THR A 2 3.03 -10.89 -17.79
CA THR A 2 3.96 -10.93 -16.64
C THR A 2 3.15 -11.23 -15.37
N PRO A 3 3.59 -12.16 -14.52
CA PRO A 3 2.89 -12.46 -13.27
C PRO A 3 2.80 -11.24 -12.35
N SER A 4 1.72 -11.17 -11.58
CA SER A 4 1.54 -10.22 -10.48
C SER A 4 1.36 -11.01 -9.19
N ALA A 5 2.07 -10.60 -8.15
CA ALA A 5 2.01 -11.22 -6.84
C ALA A 5 1.81 -10.15 -5.77
N GLN A 6 1.26 -10.55 -4.63
CA GLN A 6 1.17 -9.75 -3.43
C GLN A 6 2.15 -10.32 -2.40
N GLY A 7 2.82 -9.43 -1.67
CA GLY A 7 3.75 -9.77 -0.60
C GLY A 7 3.22 -9.27 0.74
N ASP A 8 3.40 -10.08 1.78
CA ASP A 8 3.18 -9.71 3.18
C ASP A 8 4.02 -10.63 4.09
N GLU A 9 4.22 -10.22 5.34
CA GLU A 9 5.02 -10.94 6.30
C GLU A 9 4.54 -10.74 7.74
N THR A 10 4.77 -11.73 8.59
CA THR A 10 4.40 -11.63 10.00
C THR A 10 5.37 -12.40 10.89
N GLY A 11 5.49 -11.95 12.14
CA GLY A 11 6.28 -12.65 13.15
C GLY A 11 5.71 -14.04 13.43
N MET A 12 6.57 -15.05 13.38
CA MET A 12 6.24 -16.45 13.57
C MET A 12 7.17 -17.08 14.61
N PRO A 13 6.69 -17.35 15.84
CA PRO A 13 7.46 -18.12 16.81
C PRO A 13 7.67 -19.55 16.31
N VAL A 14 8.91 -20.00 16.25
CA VAL A 14 9.29 -21.39 15.92
C VAL A 14 10.24 -21.89 16.99
N SER A 15 9.83 -22.91 17.74
CA SER A 15 10.63 -23.51 18.83
C SER A 15 11.23 -22.48 19.81
N GLY A 16 10.44 -21.46 20.17
CA GLY A 16 10.84 -20.40 21.10
C GLY A 16 11.70 -19.28 20.51
N LYS A 17 12.02 -19.33 19.20
CA LYS A 17 12.72 -18.25 18.48
C LYS A 17 11.75 -17.47 17.61
N THR A 18 11.96 -16.16 17.49
CA THR A 18 11.17 -15.30 16.60
C THR A 18 11.70 -15.41 15.18
N GLU A 19 10.98 -16.18 14.35
CA GLU A 19 11.17 -16.21 12.90
C GLU A 19 10.15 -15.29 12.22
N TRP A 20 10.24 -15.17 10.89
CA TRP A 20 9.27 -14.45 10.07
C TRP A 20 8.66 -15.38 9.04
N LEU A 21 7.32 -15.41 8.99
CA LEU A 21 6.58 -16.01 7.89
C LEU A 21 6.43 -14.96 6.80
N TRP A 22 7.00 -15.26 5.64
CA TRP A 22 6.82 -14.51 4.40
C TRP A 22 5.79 -15.18 3.52
N VAL A 23 4.95 -14.38 2.89
CA VAL A 23 3.89 -14.83 1.98
C VAL A 23 4.03 -14.11 0.66
N GLY A 24 4.11 -14.89 -0.42
CA GLY A 24 4.00 -14.41 -1.79
C GLY A 24 2.81 -15.07 -2.46
N THR A 25 1.76 -14.33 -2.80
CA THR A 25 0.54 -14.91 -3.39
C THR A 25 0.19 -14.32 -4.74
N SER A 26 -0.27 -15.18 -5.64
CA SER A 26 -0.75 -14.85 -6.98
C SER A 26 -2.04 -15.62 -7.26
N PRO A 27 -2.80 -15.31 -8.33
CA PRO A 27 -4.03 -16.04 -8.63
C PRO A 27 -3.87 -17.57 -8.83
N THR A 28 -2.66 -18.07 -9.03
CA THR A 28 -2.38 -19.49 -9.33
C THR A 28 -1.53 -20.20 -8.29
N LEU A 29 -0.86 -19.47 -7.40
CA LEU A 29 0.09 -20.04 -6.44
C LEU A 29 0.27 -19.09 -5.25
N THR A 30 0.30 -19.66 -4.05
CA THR A 30 0.82 -19.02 -2.83
C THR A 30 2.08 -19.75 -2.38
N VAL A 31 3.13 -18.98 -2.06
CA VAL A 31 4.36 -19.44 -1.45
C VAL A 31 4.40 -18.93 -0.01
N TYR A 32 4.65 -19.87 0.91
CA TYR A 32 4.93 -19.58 2.31
C TYR A 32 6.40 -19.92 2.58
N HIS A 33 7.13 -18.99 3.18
CA HIS A 33 8.52 -19.22 3.54
C HIS A 33 8.79 -18.70 4.95
N ILE A 34 9.23 -19.59 5.83
CA ILE A 34 9.65 -19.20 7.19
C ILE A 34 11.16 -19.05 7.17
N GLN A 35 11.65 -17.88 7.55
CA GLN A 35 13.07 -17.58 7.61
C GLN A 35 13.38 -16.58 8.72
N ALA A 36 14.66 -16.50 9.06
CA ALA A 36 15.16 -15.56 10.05
C ALA A 36 15.12 -14.13 9.51
N GLY A 37 14.54 -13.24 10.31
CA GLY A 37 14.54 -11.81 10.06
C GLY A 37 13.56 -11.31 9.00
N ARG A 38 13.44 -9.98 8.98
CA ARG A 38 12.63 -9.20 8.04
C ARG A 38 13.44 -8.11 7.31
N SER A 39 14.75 -8.33 7.18
CA SER A 39 15.69 -7.38 6.57
C SER A 39 15.51 -7.33 5.05
N GLY A 40 16.20 -6.38 4.41
CA GLY A 40 16.32 -6.33 2.95
C GLY A 40 16.88 -7.64 2.37
N ASP A 41 17.92 -8.21 2.97
CA ASP A 41 18.48 -9.50 2.55
C ASP A 41 17.47 -10.64 2.64
N ALA A 42 16.66 -10.65 3.70
CA ALA A 42 15.59 -11.62 3.87
C ALA A 42 14.53 -11.46 2.76
N ALA A 43 14.11 -10.22 2.45
CA ALA A 43 13.20 -9.95 1.34
C ALA A 43 13.81 -10.37 -0.01
N ALA A 44 15.07 -10.03 -0.29
CA ALA A 44 15.77 -10.40 -1.51
C ALA A 44 15.85 -11.93 -1.66
N THR A 45 16.11 -12.66 -0.57
CA THR A 45 16.10 -14.13 -0.53
C THR A 45 14.72 -14.68 -0.88
N MET A 46 13.66 -14.22 -0.21
CA MET A 46 12.28 -14.66 -0.47
C MET A 46 11.86 -14.44 -1.94
N TRP A 47 12.28 -13.32 -2.53
CA TRP A 47 11.87 -12.92 -3.88
C TRP A 47 12.94 -13.16 -4.94
N THR A 48 13.92 -14.02 -4.65
CA THR A 48 15.01 -14.33 -5.59
C THR A 48 14.46 -14.85 -6.91
N GLY A 49 14.91 -14.24 -8.01
CA GLY A 49 14.49 -14.61 -9.37
C GLY A 49 13.10 -14.12 -9.78
N TYR A 50 12.30 -13.52 -8.88
CA TYR A 50 11.03 -12.92 -9.26
C TYR A 50 11.27 -11.69 -10.16
N ARG A 51 10.56 -11.65 -11.29
CA ARG A 51 10.64 -10.57 -12.30
C ARG A 51 9.26 -10.03 -12.70
N GLY A 52 8.31 -10.11 -11.76
CA GLY A 52 6.92 -9.75 -11.98
C GLY A 52 6.56 -8.37 -11.44
N LYS A 53 5.27 -8.19 -11.14
CA LYS A 53 4.78 -7.03 -10.38
C LYS A 53 4.49 -7.45 -8.96
N GLN A 54 4.86 -6.61 -7.99
CA GLN A 54 4.71 -6.93 -6.59
C GLN A 54 3.89 -5.86 -5.88
N THR A 55 2.73 -6.22 -5.35
CA THR A 55 1.96 -5.36 -4.46
C THR A 55 2.31 -5.68 -3.01
N HIS A 56 2.75 -4.71 -2.22
CA HIS A 56 3.13 -4.92 -0.82
C HIS A 56 2.79 -3.69 0.04
N ASP A 57 2.91 -3.83 1.35
CA ASP A 57 2.50 -2.85 2.36
C ASP A 57 3.42 -1.60 2.48
N GLY A 58 4.55 -1.62 1.77
CA GLY A 58 5.56 -0.57 1.80
C GLY A 58 6.65 -0.71 2.85
N LEU A 59 6.82 -1.89 3.48
CA LEU A 59 7.98 -2.14 4.34
C LEU A 59 9.28 -1.96 3.54
N ASP A 60 10.25 -1.25 4.12
CA ASP A 60 11.47 -0.84 3.44
C ASP A 60 12.35 -2.03 2.99
N SER A 61 12.19 -3.21 3.58
CA SER A 61 12.90 -4.43 3.15
C SER A 61 12.58 -4.80 1.70
N TYR A 62 11.35 -4.54 1.24
CA TYR A 62 10.96 -4.79 -0.16
C TYR A 62 11.72 -3.92 -1.16
N ASN A 63 12.36 -2.83 -0.73
CA ASN A 63 13.22 -2.03 -1.60
C ASN A 63 14.46 -2.81 -2.09
N SER A 64 14.78 -3.96 -1.47
CA SER A 64 15.85 -4.86 -1.93
C SER A 64 15.39 -5.85 -3.02
N VAL A 65 14.14 -5.77 -3.48
CA VAL A 65 13.56 -6.68 -4.50
C VAL A 65 13.62 -6.03 -5.89
N ASP A 66 14.84 -5.74 -6.38
CA ASP A 66 15.08 -4.98 -7.61
C ASP A 66 14.52 -5.62 -8.90
N GLY A 67 14.23 -6.92 -8.85
CA GLY A 67 13.70 -7.65 -9.99
C GLY A 67 12.25 -7.31 -10.33
N ALA A 68 11.49 -6.71 -9.41
CA ALA A 68 10.06 -6.52 -9.54
C ALA A 68 9.67 -5.06 -9.84
N GLU A 69 8.55 -4.88 -10.52
CA GLU A 69 7.89 -3.57 -10.58
C GLU A 69 6.92 -3.45 -9.38
N HIS A 70 7.17 -2.47 -8.51
CA HIS A 70 6.46 -2.36 -7.25
C HIS A 70 5.14 -1.60 -7.35
N GLN A 71 4.17 -2.03 -6.54
CA GLN A 71 2.93 -1.36 -6.26
C GLN A 71 2.77 -1.22 -4.74
N MET A 72 2.60 0.01 -4.27
CA MET A 72 2.27 0.27 -2.88
C MET A 72 0.81 -0.10 -2.59
N ASP A 73 0.55 -0.81 -1.50
CA ASP A 73 -0.82 -1.01 -1.02
C ASP A 73 -1.43 0.33 -0.57
N LEU A 74 -2.48 0.76 -1.28
CA LEU A 74 -3.16 2.02 -0.99
C LEU A 74 -3.95 1.98 0.33
N VAL A 75 -4.31 0.79 0.82
CA VAL A 75 -4.91 0.63 2.16
C VAL A 75 -3.86 0.98 3.22
N HIS A 76 -2.63 0.48 3.09
CA HIS A 76 -1.53 0.85 3.97
C HIS A 76 -1.17 2.32 3.89
N ALA A 77 -1.11 2.91 2.69
CA ALA A 77 -0.95 4.36 2.55
C ALA A 77 -2.05 5.14 3.29
N ASN A 78 -3.30 4.66 3.23
CA ASN A 78 -4.41 5.27 3.98
C ASN A 78 -4.33 5.02 5.50
N ARG A 79 -3.68 3.95 5.97
CA ARG A 79 -3.46 3.70 7.41
C ARG A 79 -2.62 4.81 8.06
N TRP A 80 -1.71 5.46 7.32
CA TRP A 80 -0.98 6.63 7.82
C TRP A 80 -1.92 7.80 8.14
N LEU A 81 -2.91 8.06 7.29
CA LEU A 81 -3.92 9.10 7.53
C LEU A 81 -4.83 8.71 8.70
N GLN A 82 -5.25 7.45 8.76
CA GLN A 82 -6.12 6.92 9.81
C GLN A 82 -5.49 6.99 11.21
N LYS A 83 -4.17 6.79 11.33
CA LYS A 83 -3.46 6.93 12.61
C LYS A 83 -3.57 8.35 13.16
N VAL A 84 -3.44 9.36 12.30
CA VAL A 84 -3.58 10.77 12.68
C VAL A 84 -5.04 11.12 12.97
N GLU A 85 -5.99 10.62 12.19
CA GLU A 85 -7.41 10.76 12.51
C GLU A 85 -7.72 10.23 13.92
N ALA A 86 -7.25 9.02 14.23
CA ALA A 86 -7.44 8.42 15.55
C ALA A 86 -6.81 9.25 16.68
N SER A 87 -5.60 9.79 16.51
CA SER A 87 -4.96 10.64 17.52
C SER A 87 -5.76 11.92 17.81
N HIS A 88 -6.43 12.45 16.80
CA HIS A 88 -7.34 13.59 16.93
C HIS A 88 -8.76 13.23 17.37
N GLY A 89 -9.05 11.96 17.70
CA GLY A 89 -10.38 11.51 18.10
C GLY A 89 -11.38 11.57 16.95
N ILE A 90 -10.92 11.33 15.73
CA ILE A 90 -11.72 11.24 14.51
C ILE A 90 -11.82 9.77 14.14
N ARG A 91 -13.03 9.30 13.85
CA ARG A 91 -13.26 7.92 13.38
C ARG A 91 -12.42 7.70 12.10
N PRO A 92 -11.50 6.72 12.08
CA PRO A 92 -10.67 6.45 10.91
C PRO A 92 -11.48 6.25 9.64
N MET A 93 -11.16 7.00 8.60
CA MET A 93 -11.90 6.96 7.34
C MET A 93 -11.27 5.97 6.36
N GLY A 94 -12.12 5.17 5.70
CA GLY A 94 -11.68 4.24 4.65
C GLY A 94 -11.28 4.98 3.37
N LEU A 95 -10.28 4.47 2.66
CA LEU A 95 -9.74 5.05 1.42
C LEU A 95 -10.83 5.42 0.39
N LEU A 96 -11.78 4.51 0.18
CA LEU A 96 -12.83 4.65 -0.83
C LEU A 96 -14.08 5.40 -0.34
N LYS A 97 -14.14 5.72 0.96
CA LYS A 97 -15.28 6.43 1.56
C LYS A 97 -15.27 7.91 1.16
N THR A 98 -16.46 8.49 1.08
CA THR A 98 -16.70 9.90 0.75
C THR A 98 -17.54 10.61 1.81
N GLU A 99 -17.74 9.96 2.96
CA GLU A 99 -18.45 10.53 4.10
C GLU A 99 -17.63 11.63 4.77
N GLU A 100 -18.30 12.50 5.51
CA GLU A 100 -17.64 13.50 6.33
C GLU A 100 -16.98 12.88 7.57
N PRO A 101 -15.90 13.49 8.10
CA PRO A 101 -15.26 13.02 9.33
C PRO A 101 -16.25 12.96 10.48
N THR A 102 -16.25 11.84 11.20
CA THR A 102 -17.03 11.70 12.44
C THR A 102 -16.13 11.93 13.64
N TYR A 103 -16.45 12.93 14.45
CA TYR A 103 -15.71 13.27 15.65
C TYR A 103 -16.22 12.46 16.84
N GLN A 104 -15.31 11.81 17.56
CA GLN A 104 -15.62 10.97 18.72
C GLN A 104 -15.50 11.73 20.06
N ARG A 105 -14.90 12.92 20.04
CA ARG A 105 -14.79 13.81 21.19
C ARG A 105 -14.83 15.26 20.75
N ALA A 106 -15.25 16.15 21.64
CA ALA A 106 -15.16 17.59 21.41
C ALA A 106 -13.71 18.04 21.30
N GLY A 107 -13.41 18.96 20.39
CA GLY A 107 -12.07 19.47 20.16
C GLY A 107 -11.98 20.35 18.92
N ARG A 108 -10.85 21.01 18.73
CA ARG A 108 -10.57 21.78 17.51
C ARG A 108 -10.07 20.81 16.43
N PRO A 109 -10.80 20.63 15.31
CA PRO A 109 -10.37 19.70 14.28
C PRO A 109 -9.09 20.20 13.59
N PRO A 110 -8.14 19.31 13.23
CA PRO A 110 -6.93 19.66 12.50
C PRO A 110 -7.29 19.96 11.04
N LYS A 111 -7.79 21.18 10.79
CA LYS A 111 -8.41 21.55 9.50
C LYS A 111 -7.46 21.37 8.31
N GLU A 112 -6.17 21.66 8.49
CA GLU A 112 -5.19 21.49 7.42
C GLU A 112 -4.92 20.03 7.10
N PHE A 113 -4.64 19.21 8.12
CA PHE A 113 -4.55 17.77 7.98
C PHE A 113 -5.79 17.16 7.30
N LEU A 114 -7.00 17.56 7.70
CA LEU A 114 -8.23 17.03 7.09
C LEU A 114 -8.35 17.37 5.60
N ARG A 115 -7.95 18.58 5.18
CA ARG A 115 -7.87 18.94 3.76
C ARG A 115 -6.80 18.12 3.04
N PHE A 116 -5.65 17.90 3.68
CA PHE A 116 -4.58 17.07 3.15
C PHE A 116 -5.07 15.63 2.91
N ALA A 117 -5.61 15.00 3.96
CA ALA A 117 -6.12 13.63 3.93
C ALA A 117 -7.23 13.44 2.88
N ALA A 118 -8.18 14.38 2.79
CA ALA A 118 -9.22 14.37 1.75
C ALA A 118 -8.62 14.48 0.33
N GLY A 119 -7.59 15.32 0.17
CA GLY A 119 -6.88 15.51 -1.10
C GLY A 119 -6.08 14.29 -1.55
N VAL A 120 -5.43 13.58 -0.62
CA VAL A 120 -4.78 12.29 -0.90
C VAL A 120 -5.82 11.24 -1.31
N ARG A 121 -6.86 11.02 -0.47
CA ARG A 121 -7.90 10.00 -0.73
C ARG A 121 -8.62 10.22 -2.03
N SER A 122 -8.97 11.47 -2.36
CA SER A 122 -9.67 11.79 -3.61
C SER A 122 -8.86 11.40 -4.85
N ARG A 123 -7.54 11.63 -4.83
CA ARG A 123 -6.64 11.26 -5.93
C ARG A 123 -6.48 9.75 -6.06
N LEU A 124 -6.17 9.06 -4.95
CA LEU A 124 -6.03 7.61 -4.94
C LEU A 124 -7.33 6.92 -5.40
N ARG A 125 -8.48 7.32 -4.82
CA ARG A 125 -9.80 6.79 -5.17
C ARG A 125 -10.18 7.05 -6.63
N ALA A 126 -9.82 8.21 -7.18
CA ALA A 126 -10.10 8.52 -8.59
C ALA A 126 -9.42 7.51 -9.53
N GLU A 127 -8.23 7.04 -9.18
CA GLU A 127 -7.50 6.06 -9.99
C GLU A 127 -8.02 4.64 -9.80
N VAL A 128 -8.39 4.25 -8.57
CA VAL A 128 -9.10 2.97 -8.32
C VAL A 128 -10.36 2.89 -9.17
N ARG A 129 -11.24 3.89 -9.08
CA ARG A 129 -12.50 3.96 -9.86
C ARG A 129 -12.25 3.99 -11.37
N TRP A 130 -11.16 4.59 -11.81
CA TRP A 130 -10.81 4.64 -13.23
C TRP A 130 -10.46 3.25 -13.76
N VAL A 131 -9.63 2.48 -13.03
CA VAL A 131 -9.27 1.11 -13.43
C VAL A 131 -10.48 0.19 -13.44
N GLU A 132 -11.38 0.31 -12.45
CA GLU A 132 -12.64 -0.43 -12.39
C GLU A 132 -13.56 -0.11 -13.58
N ARG A 133 -13.64 1.16 -13.97
CA ARG A 133 -14.49 1.61 -15.10
C ARG A 133 -13.90 1.24 -16.46
N TYR A 134 -12.58 1.24 -16.59
CA TYR A 134 -11.89 1.04 -17.87
C TYR A 134 -10.89 -0.15 -17.81
N PRO A 135 -11.37 -1.38 -17.49
CA PRO A 135 -10.49 -2.53 -17.31
C PRO A 135 -9.75 -2.90 -18.60
N LYS A 136 -10.37 -2.65 -19.75
CA LYS A 136 -9.83 -2.94 -21.10
C LYS A 136 -9.12 -1.74 -21.77
N ALA A 137 -8.80 -0.69 -21.02
CA ALA A 137 -8.05 0.46 -21.57
C ALA A 137 -6.73 0.01 -22.20
N THR A 138 -6.41 0.59 -23.37
CA THR A 138 -5.18 0.29 -24.11
C THR A 138 -3.94 0.72 -23.33
N ALA A 139 -2.78 0.10 -23.62
CA ALA A 139 -1.52 0.42 -22.97
C ALA A 139 -1.18 1.92 -23.02
N GLY A 140 -1.33 2.57 -24.18
CA GLY A 140 -1.09 4.01 -24.31
C GLY A 140 -2.05 4.88 -23.48
N THR A 141 -3.31 4.47 -23.34
CA THR A 141 -4.28 5.18 -22.47
C THR A 141 -3.91 5.03 -20.99
N ARG A 142 -3.52 3.83 -20.57
CA ARG A 142 -3.06 3.55 -19.20
C ARG A 142 -1.79 4.33 -18.87
N GLU A 143 -0.83 4.39 -19.79
CA GLU A 143 0.41 5.15 -19.62
C GLU A 143 0.13 6.65 -19.42
N ARG A 144 -0.71 7.24 -20.27
CA ARG A 144 -1.13 8.64 -20.12
C ARG A 144 -1.86 8.88 -18.80
N ARG A 145 -2.69 7.94 -18.36
CA ARG A 145 -3.43 8.05 -17.10
C ARG A 145 -2.49 7.96 -15.89
N TYR A 146 -1.58 6.98 -15.88
CA TYR A 146 -0.52 6.84 -14.88
C TYR A 146 0.29 8.12 -14.74
N ALA A 147 0.83 8.63 -15.84
CA ALA A 147 1.64 9.85 -15.82
C ALA A 147 0.84 11.07 -15.30
N ARG A 148 -0.47 11.14 -15.59
CA ARG A 148 -1.36 12.17 -15.03
C ARG A 148 -1.58 11.98 -13.53
N ALA A 149 -1.77 10.76 -13.06
CA ALA A 149 -1.97 10.44 -11.65
C ALA A 149 -0.73 10.80 -10.82
N VAL A 150 0.45 10.35 -11.26
CA VAL A 150 1.76 10.69 -10.66
C VAL A 150 1.95 12.20 -10.59
N ARG A 151 1.77 12.93 -11.70
CA ARG A 151 1.89 14.41 -11.69
C ARG A 151 0.84 15.10 -10.82
N SER A 152 -0.38 14.58 -10.76
CA SER A 152 -1.46 15.16 -9.95
C SER A 152 -1.22 14.98 -8.46
N MET A 153 -0.71 13.82 -8.06
CA MET A 153 -0.32 13.54 -6.68
C MET A 153 0.96 14.30 -6.32
N GLY A 154 2.03 14.22 -7.11
CA GLY A 154 3.28 14.94 -6.84
C GLY A 154 3.08 16.44 -6.64
N ARG A 155 2.31 17.11 -7.51
CA ARG A 155 1.97 18.54 -7.34
C ARG A 155 1.16 18.83 -6.09
N PHE A 156 0.36 17.89 -5.61
CA PHE A 156 -0.42 18.06 -4.39
C PHE A 156 0.43 17.87 -3.13
N LEU A 157 1.32 16.87 -3.14
CA LEU A 157 2.25 16.63 -2.04
C LEU A 157 3.25 17.79 -1.90
N ALA A 158 3.72 18.35 -3.02
CA ALA A 158 4.65 19.48 -3.04
C ALA A 158 4.06 20.86 -2.67
N ARG A 159 2.81 20.92 -2.21
CA ARG A 159 2.23 22.19 -1.70
C ARG A 159 2.87 22.53 -0.35
N GLU A 160 2.88 23.81 0.02
CA GLU A 160 3.25 24.22 1.37
C GLU A 160 2.19 23.72 2.36
N TRP A 161 2.57 22.71 3.15
CA TRP A 161 1.82 22.20 4.29
C TRP A 161 2.50 22.66 5.57
N ARG A 162 1.72 23.11 6.56
CA ARG A 162 2.26 23.55 7.87
C ARG A 162 1.98 22.56 8.99
N ASP A 163 0.95 21.76 8.81
CA ASP A 163 0.60 20.66 9.70
C ASP A 163 1.68 19.56 9.63
N GLU A 164 2.31 19.26 10.77
CA GLU A 164 3.47 18.35 10.87
C GLU A 164 3.15 16.94 10.33
N ASP A 165 1.95 16.44 10.59
CA ASP A 165 1.50 15.15 10.09
C ASP A 165 1.26 15.16 8.59
N ALA A 166 0.73 16.27 8.05
CA ALA A 166 0.58 16.45 6.60
C ALA A 166 1.95 16.50 5.90
N VAL A 167 2.93 17.23 6.45
CA VAL A 167 4.31 17.29 5.92
C VAL A 167 4.94 15.91 5.91
N ARG A 168 4.95 15.23 7.06
CA ARG A 168 5.52 13.90 7.21
C ARG A 168 4.91 12.90 6.22
N ILE A 169 3.57 12.86 6.11
CA ILE A 169 2.91 11.94 5.19
C ILE A 169 3.11 12.35 3.73
N ALA A 170 3.26 13.64 3.42
CA ALA A 170 3.60 14.10 2.09
C ALA A 170 4.97 13.59 1.64
N ASP A 171 5.96 13.61 2.52
CA ASP A 171 7.30 13.07 2.27
C ASP A 171 7.26 11.56 2.05
N GLU A 172 6.56 10.82 2.92
CA GLU A 172 6.42 9.35 2.82
C GLU A 172 5.75 8.91 1.51
N LEU A 173 4.70 9.61 1.09
CA LEU A 173 4.03 9.37 -0.19
C LEU A 173 4.89 9.84 -1.37
N GLY A 174 5.69 10.89 -1.19
CA GLY A 174 6.61 11.43 -2.19
C GLY A 174 7.70 10.44 -2.56
N GLN A 175 8.32 9.81 -1.56
CA GLN A 175 9.34 8.75 -1.74
C GLN A 175 8.79 7.54 -2.52
N ARG A 176 7.48 7.28 -2.41
CA ARG A 176 6.79 6.14 -3.03
C ARG A 176 5.91 6.53 -4.20
N LEU A 177 6.05 7.76 -4.72
CA LEU A 177 5.09 8.36 -5.65
C LEU A 177 4.89 7.52 -6.92
N GLU A 178 5.98 6.95 -7.46
CA GLU A 178 5.93 6.15 -8.68
C GLU A 178 5.26 4.78 -8.48
N THR A 179 5.35 4.21 -7.26
CA THR A 179 4.80 2.89 -6.92
C THR A 179 3.34 2.97 -6.47
N LEU A 180 2.81 4.15 -6.15
CA LEU A 180 1.39 4.33 -5.81
C LEU A 180 0.44 3.96 -6.96
N PHE A 181 0.85 4.11 -8.22
CA PHE A 181 -0.04 4.04 -9.38
C PHE A 181 0.31 2.95 -10.40
N THR A 182 1.20 2.02 -10.07
CA THR A 182 1.57 0.90 -10.95
C THR A 182 0.35 0.12 -11.46
N PHE A 183 -0.70 -0.05 -10.65
CA PHE A 183 -1.97 -0.69 -11.02
C PHE A 183 -2.76 0.04 -12.13
N VAL A 184 -2.56 1.35 -12.25
CA VAL A 184 -3.11 2.15 -13.35
C VAL A 184 -2.38 1.80 -14.64
N ARG A 185 -1.04 1.78 -14.59
CA ARG A 185 -0.16 1.50 -15.74
C ARG A 185 -0.26 0.05 -16.22
N ARG A 186 -0.26 -0.90 -15.28
CA ARG A 186 -0.12 -2.35 -15.54
C ARG A 186 -1.44 -3.09 -15.28
N PRO A 187 -2.09 -3.65 -16.31
CA PRO A 187 -3.26 -4.49 -16.12
C PRO A 187 -2.97 -5.70 -15.22
N GLY A 188 -3.91 -6.03 -14.33
CA GLY A 188 -3.85 -7.20 -13.45
C GLY A 188 -3.12 -6.98 -12.12
N VAL A 189 -2.45 -5.85 -11.93
CA VAL A 189 -1.86 -5.49 -10.62
C VAL A 189 -2.97 -4.98 -9.70
N SER A 190 -3.01 -5.51 -8.47
CA SER A 190 -3.94 -5.05 -7.44
C SER A 190 -3.46 -3.75 -6.81
N TRP A 191 -4.37 -2.84 -6.49
CA TRP A 191 -4.07 -1.61 -5.74
C TRP A 191 -3.93 -1.85 -4.22
N ASN A 192 -4.25 -3.05 -3.74
CA ASN A 192 -4.08 -3.48 -2.35
C ASN A 192 -3.47 -4.89 -2.23
N SER A 193 -2.90 -5.22 -1.08
CA SER A 193 -2.31 -6.52 -0.75
C SER A 193 -3.23 -7.44 0.08
N ASN A 194 -4.56 -7.28 -0.03
CA ASN A 194 -5.52 -8.00 0.81
C ASN A 194 -5.44 -9.54 0.70
N GLU A 195 -5.02 -10.08 -0.45
CA GLU A 195 -4.87 -11.52 -0.60
C GLU A 195 -3.67 -12.02 0.22
N ALA A 196 -2.54 -11.31 0.19
CA ALA A 196 -1.39 -11.65 1.02
C ALA A 196 -1.74 -11.56 2.52
N GLU A 197 -2.44 -10.50 2.94
CA GLU A 197 -2.92 -10.35 4.33
C GLU A 197 -3.84 -11.50 4.73
N ARG A 198 -4.70 -11.98 3.83
CA ARG A 198 -5.58 -13.13 4.07
C ARG A 198 -4.78 -14.42 4.23
N GLU A 199 -3.81 -14.68 3.35
CA GLU A 199 -2.96 -15.87 3.40
C GLU A 199 -2.09 -15.89 4.67
N VAL A 200 -1.53 -14.74 5.09
CA VAL A 200 -0.84 -14.59 6.38
C VAL A 200 -1.76 -14.98 7.55
N ARG A 201 -3.01 -14.51 7.56
CA ARG A 201 -3.98 -14.83 8.62
C ARG A 201 -4.30 -16.32 8.66
N ILE A 202 -4.40 -17.00 7.52
CA ILE A 202 -4.62 -18.45 7.47
C ILE A 202 -3.48 -19.17 8.19
N ALA A 203 -2.23 -18.87 7.85
CA ALA A 203 -1.07 -19.49 8.49
C ALA A 203 -1.00 -19.16 10.00
N VAL A 204 -1.34 -17.94 10.39
CA VAL A 204 -1.40 -17.51 11.79
C VAL A 204 -2.44 -18.27 12.60
N VAL A 205 -3.58 -18.66 12.02
CA VAL A 205 -4.58 -19.48 12.72
C VAL A 205 -4.04 -20.89 13.00
N HIS A 206 -3.31 -21.48 12.05
CA HIS A 206 -2.78 -22.84 12.18
C HIS A 206 -1.61 -22.97 13.18
N ARG A 207 -1.03 -21.86 13.65
CA ARG A 207 0.05 -21.87 14.67
C ARG A 207 -0.41 -22.21 16.10
N LYS A 208 -1.73 -22.27 16.34
CA LYS A 208 -2.32 -22.48 17.67
C LYS A 208 -2.59 -23.95 18.01
N ILE A 209 -2.04 -24.90 17.25
CA ILE A 209 -2.21 -26.35 17.48
C ILE A 209 -0.92 -26.92 18.06
#